data_AF-A0A2V5TUP5-F1
#
_entry.id   AF-A0A2V5TUP5-F1
#
_cell.length_a   1.000
_cell.length_b   1.000
_cell.length_c   1.000
_cell.angle_alpha   90.00
_cell.angle_beta   90.00
_cell.angle_gamma   90.00
#
_symmetry.space_group_name_H-M   'P 1'
#
loop_
_entity.id
_entity.type
_entity.pdbx_description
1 polymer ?
#
loop_
_entity_poly.entity_id
_entity_poly.type
_entity_poly.pdbx_seq_one_letter_code
_entity_poly.pdbx_strand_id
1 'polypeptide(L)'
;MKHTNYLLPICCVVLGSSCAFNRDVVLQTAVGPPPFKQASHMPEGELVVYSAFDPGMTSDPDASTHHSDYRIYSADGKQLQYVHNWVGTFIEDPAVVSLAPGRYNVEARAAASGAVTVPVMIEAGKTTSVHLDRSKLADGRQPSESELVRLPDGWIVGWRAKGDGEAK
;
A
#
# COMPACT_ATOMS: atom_id res chain seq x y z
N MET A 1 -28.85 -1.19 69.47
CA MET A 1 -29.71 -0.31 68.64
C MET A 1 -28.83 0.28 67.54
N LYS A 2 -29.19 0.03 66.27
CA LYS A 2 -29.00 0.91 65.09
C LYS A 2 -27.56 1.18 64.57
N HIS A 3 -27.21 0.53 63.44
CA HIS A 3 -26.91 1.16 62.11
C HIS A 3 -25.40 1.47 61.95
N THR A 4 -24.66 1.19 60.87
CA THR A 4 -24.97 0.97 59.44
C THR A 4 -23.73 0.41 58.72
N ASN A 5 -23.95 -0.48 57.74
CA ASN A 5 -22.98 -0.92 56.73
C ASN A 5 -22.51 0.23 55.84
N TYR A 6 -21.21 0.27 55.49
CA TYR A 6 -20.75 0.90 54.26
C TYR A 6 -19.81 -0.06 53.51
N LEU A 7 -20.38 -0.74 52.51
CA LEU A 7 -19.64 -1.39 51.44
C LEU A 7 -19.17 -0.29 50.47
N LEU A 8 -17.86 -0.05 50.42
CA LEU A 8 -17.22 0.75 49.38
C LEU A 8 -16.87 -0.17 48.20
N PRO A 9 -17.49 -0.01 47.01
CA PRO A 9 -17.01 -0.69 45.83
C PRO A 9 -15.73 0.00 45.35
N ILE A 10 -14.59 -0.68 45.47
CA ILE A 10 -13.33 -0.26 44.85
C ILE A 10 -13.49 -0.44 43.34
N CYS A 11 -13.76 0.65 42.65
CA CYS A 11 -13.77 0.71 41.19
C CYS A 11 -12.33 0.67 40.69
N CYS A 12 -11.82 -0.52 40.37
CA CYS A 12 -10.53 -0.67 39.68
C CYS A 12 -10.67 -0.17 38.24
N VAL A 13 -10.32 1.09 38.02
CA VAL A 13 -10.16 1.68 36.69
C VAL A 13 -8.95 1.01 36.03
N VAL A 14 -9.20 0.07 35.11
CA VAL A 14 -8.15 -0.50 34.26
C VAL A 14 -7.82 0.55 33.19
N LEU A 15 -6.78 1.34 33.42
CA LEU A 15 -6.17 2.18 32.38
C LEU A 15 -5.44 1.26 31.40
N GLY A 16 -6.13 0.82 30.36
CA GLY A 16 -5.50 0.18 29.21
C GLY A 16 -4.63 1.22 28.49
N SER A 17 -3.32 1.16 28.68
CA SER A 17 -2.36 1.89 27.87
C SER A 17 -2.46 1.37 26.43
N SER A 18 -3.14 2.12 25.56
CA SER A 18 -3.08 1.87 24.13
C SER A 18 -1.69 2.28 23.65
N CYS A 19 -0.75 1.33 23.66
CA CYS A 19 0.47 1.49 22.89
C CYS A 19 0.02 1.62 21.44
N ALA A 20 0.28 2.77 20.82
CA ALA A 20 0.24 2.90 19.38
C ALA A 20 1.30 1.95 18.80
N PHE A 21 0.92 0.69 18.58
CA PHE A 21 1.71 -0.24 17.80
C PHE A 21 1.72 0.32 16.39
N ASN A 22 2.85 0.89 15.96
CA ASN A 22 3.14 1.01 14.53
C ASN A 22 3.22 -0.43 14.01
N ARG A 23 2.09 -0.95 13.53
CA ARG A 23 2.03 -2.27 12.91
C ARG A 23 2.47 -2.07 11.47
N ASP A 24 3.68 -2.51 11.14
CA ASP A 24 4.08 -2.65 9.75
C ASP A 24 3.14 -3.66 9.09
N VAL A 25 2.32 -3.19 8.14
CA VAL A 25 1.37 -4.05 7.43
C VAL A 25 2.11 -4.70 6.28
N VAL A 26 2.34 -6.00 6.36
CA VAL A 26 2.91 -6.79 5.27
C VAL A 26 1.80 -7.58 4.59
N LEU A 27 1.56 -7.32 3.30
CA LEU A 27 0.63 -8.10 2.50
C LEU A 27 1.25 -9.45 2.14
N GLN A 28 0.43 -10.51 2.16
CA GLN A 28 0.89 -11.86 1.80
C GLN A 28 0.68 -12.19 0.32
N THR A 29 -0.23 -11.47 -0.34
CA THR A 29 -0.58 -11.69 -1.75
C THR A 29 0.03 -10.60 -2.60
N ALA A 30 0.69 -10.96 -3.70
CA ALA A 30 1.33 -9.99 -4.55
C ALA A 30 0.34 -9.25 -5.44
N VAL A 31 0.60 -7.97 -5.64
CA VAL A 31 -0.07 -7.16 -6.66
C VAL A 31 0.63 -7.37 -8.00
N GLY A 32 -0.13 -7.64 -9.05
CA GLY A 32 0.38 -7.83 -10.40
C GLY A 32 -0.34 -6.94 -11.42
N PRO A 33 0.03 -7.05 -12.70
CA PRO A 33 -0.65 -6.31 -13.74
C PRO A 33 -2.09 -6.83 -13.93
N PRO A 34 -3.03 -6.00 -14.40
CA PRO A 34 -4.39 -6.44 -14.68
C PRO A 34 -4.39 -7.59 -15.71
N PRO A 35 -5.10 -8.71 -15.45
CA PRO A 35 -4.97 -9.93 -16.25
C PRO A 35 -5.49 -9.80 -17.69
N PHE A 36 -6.25 -8.75 -17.99
CA PHE A 36 -6.87 -8.48 -19.28
C PHE A 36 -6.12 -7.44 -20.12
N LYS A 37 -5.12 -6.74 -19.55
CA LYS A 37 -4.29 -5.81 -20.34
C LYS A 37 -3.26 -6.60 -21.14
N GLN A 38 -3.20 -6.33 -22.44
CA GLN A 38 -2.19 -6.90 -23.33
C GLN A 38 -0.83 -6.30 -23.00
N ALA A 39 0.22 -7.13 -23.05
CA ALA A 39 1.59 -6.65 -22.92
C ALA A 39 1.99 -5.84 -24.16
N SER A 40 2.71 -4.75 -23.95
CA SER A 40 3.47 -4.08 -25.00
C SER A 40 4.72 -4.91 -25.36
N HIS A 41 5.46 -4.48 -26.38
CA HIS A 41 6.71 -5.15 -26.81
C HIS A 41 7.95 -4.71 -26.01
N MET A 42 7.76 -4.12 -24.83
CA MET A 42 8.87 -3.69 -23.97
C MET A 42 9.42 -4.87 -23.16
N PRO A 43 10.76 -5.00 -23.03
CA PRO A 43 11.36 -6.08 -22.26
C PRO A 43 11.17 -5.91 -20.74
N GLU A 44 11.10 -4.68 -20.26
CA GLU A 44 10.75 -4.34 -18.88
C GLU A 44 9.23 -4.26 -18.68
N GLY A 45 8.80 -4.45 -17.43
CA GLY A 45 7.47 -4.02 -16.97
C GLY A 45 7.56 -2.69 -16.24
N GLU A 46 6.40 -2.13 -15.92
CA GLU A 46 6.28 -0.87 -15.19
C GLU A 46 5.63 -1.08 -13.83
N LEU A 47 6.06 -0.28 -12.85
CA LEU A 47 5.45 -0.15 -11.55
C LEU A 47 4.98 1.29 -11.35
N VAL A 48 3.73 1.44 -10.91
CA VAL A 48 3.14 2.72 -10.50
C VAL A 48 2.56 2.56 -9.10
N VAL A 49 2.94 3.45 -8.19
CA VAL A 49 2.51 3.37 -6.77
C VAL A 49 1.80 4.66 -6.40
N TYR A 50 0.48 4.62 -6.30
CA TYR A 50 -0.34 5.69 -5.74
C TYR A 50 -0.27 5.61 -4.22
N SER A 51 0.85 6.08 -3.64
CA SER A 51 1.06 6.05 -2.19
C SER A 51 0.24 7.12 -1.47
N ALA A 52 0.14 7.07 -0.14
CA ALA A 52 -0.42 8.19 0.62
C ALA A 52 0.24 9.51 0.21
N PHE A 53 -0.54 10.58 0.11
CA PHE A 53 0.01 11.89 -0.14
C PHE A 53 0.99 12.31 0.96
N ASP A 54 2.11 12.91 0.57
CA ASP A 54 2.99 13.57 1.53
C ASP A 54 2.20 14.72 2.15
N PRO A 55 2.04 14.76 3.49
CA PRO A 55 1.30 15.83 4.13
C PRO A 55 1.91 17.21 3.87
N GLY A 56 3.15 17.30 3.37
CA GLY A 56 3.79 18.54 2.95
C GLY A 56 3.97 19.51 4.13
N MET A 57 5.21 19.81 4.50
CA MET A 57 5.48 20.84 5.53
C MET A 57 5.31 22.28 4.99
N THR A 58 4.80 22.45 3.76
CA THR A 58 4.77 23.74 3.10
C THR A 58 3.51 24.51 3.48
N SER A 59 3.71 25.77 3.90
CA SER A 59 2.63 26.74 4.09
C SER A 59 2.14 27.36 2.78
N ASP A 60 2.68 26.90 1.64
CA ASP A 60 2.33 27.38 0.31
C ASP A 60 1.00 26.77 -0.14
N PRO A 61 -0.07 27.57 -0.32
CA PRO A 61 -1.36 27.09 -0.79
C PRO A 61 -1.33 26.60 -2.25
N ASP A 62 -0.30 26.95 -3.02
CA ASP A 62 -0.15 26.57 -4.43
C ASP A 62 0.73 25.31 -4.60
N ALA A 63 1.24 24.73 -3.51
CA ALA A 63 2.02 23.51 -3.57
C ALA A 63 1.13 22.33 -3.99
N SER A 64 1.56 21.62 -5.04
CA SER A 64 0.89 20.40 -5.48
C SER A 64 1.04 19.30 -4.44
N THR A 65 -0.03 18.54 -4.22
CA THR A 65 0.02 17.40 -3.30
C THR A 65 0.64 16.22 -4.03
N HIS A 66 1.79 15.76 -3.56
CA HIS A 66 2.53 14.66 -4.19
C HIS A 66 2.33 13.36 -3.43
N HIS A 67 2.36 12.23 -4.14
CA HIS A 67 2.45 10.94 -3.49
C HIS A 67 3.77 10.83 -2.71
N SER A 68 3.73 10.23 -1.53
CA SER A 68 4.92 10.00 -0.71
C SER A 68 5.94 9.08 -1.39
N ASP A 69 7.20 9.29 -1.06
CA ASP A 69 8.30 8.44 -1.52
C ASP A 69 8.18 7.01 -1.02
N TYR A 70 8.84 6.09 -1.74
CA TYR A 70 8.84 4.67 -1.38
C TYR A 70 10.16 3.99 -1.73
N ARG A 71 10.31 2.77 -1.21
CA ARG A 71 11.48 1.92 -1.47
C ARG A 71 11.07 0.65 -2.18
N ILE A 72 11.90 0.23 -3.13
CA ILE A 72 11.78 -1.04 -3.85
C ILE A 72 12.91 -1.95 -3.38
N TYR A 73 12.54 -3.16 -2.99
CA TYR A 73 13.45 -4.22 -2.58
C TYR A 73 13.29 -5.42 -3.52
N SER A 74 14.36 -6.18 -3.73
CA SER A 74 14.26 -7.50 -4.32
C SER A 74 13.49 -8.46 -3.41
N ALA A 75 13.07 -9.60 -3.95
CA ALA A 75 12.37 -10.64 -3.19
C ALA A 75 13.14 -11.17 -1.96
N ASP A 76 14.47 -11.08 -1.95
CA ASP A 76 15.35 -11.44 -0.82
C ASP A 76 15.54 -10.32 0.21
N GLY A 77 14.89 -9.17 0.01
CA GLY A 77 14.90 -8.04 0.96
C GLY A 77 16.05 -7.05 0.78
N LYS A 78 16.87 -7.18 -0.27
CA LYS A 78 17.89 -6.16 -0.58
C LYS A 78 17.23 -4.92 -1.21
N GLN A 79 17.51 -3.74 -0.68
CA GLN A 79 17.03 -2.49 -1.29
C GLN A 79 17.67 -2.29 -2.67
N LEU A 80 16.83 -2.11 -3.69
CA LEU A 80 17.25 -1.86 -5.06
C LEU A 80 17.17 -0.36 -5.39
N GLN A 81 16.11 0.31 -4.94
CA GLN A 81 15.83 1.68 -5.33
C GLN A 81 15.06 2.46 -4.25
N TYR A 82 15.37 3.74 -4.12
CA TYR A 82 14.53 4.75 -3.46
C TYR A 82 13.89 5.60 -4.55
N VAL A 83 12.57 5.77 -4.51
CA VAL A 83 11.80 6.44 -5.57
C VAL A 83 11.19 7.73 -5.04
N HIS A 84 11.53 8.85 -5.69
CA HIS A 84 10.80 10.10 -5.53
C HIS A 84 9.50 10.01 -6.30
N ASN A 85 8.36 10.03 -5.61
CA ASN A 85 7.10 9.59 -6.18
C ASN A 85 6.25 10.74 -6.75
N TRP A 86 6.88 11.61 -7.55
CA TRP A 86 6.23 12.69 -8.25
C TRP A 86 6.90 12.99 -9.59
N VAL A 87 6.13 13.49 -10.55
CA VAL A 87 6.64 13.86 -11.88
C VAL A 87 6.79 15.38 -11.96
N GLY A 88 7.81 15.92 -11.29
CA GLY A 88 8.03 17.37 -11.22
C GLY A 88 7.08 18.11 -10.28
N THR A 89 7.17 19.44 -10.26
CA THR A 89 6.60 20.29 -9.19
C THR A 89 5.09 20.48 -9.24
N PHE A 90 4.46 20.33 -10.42
CA PHE A 90 3.05 20.68 -10.63
C PHE A 90 2.18 19.52 -11.14
N ILE A 91 2.76 18.32 -11.22
CA ILE A 91 2.06 17.13 -11.70
C ILE A 91 1.87 16.20 -10.50
N GLU A 92 0.61 15.88 -10.22
CA GLU A 92 0.23 15.02 -9.08
C GLU A 92 0.47 13.53 -9.39
N ASP A 93 0.72 13.18 -10.65
CA ASP A 93 0.92 11.80 -11.07
C ASP A 93 2.15 11.17 -10.37
N PRO A 94 2.02 9.91 -9.90
CA PRO A 94 3.13 9.17 -9.33
C PRO A 94 4.21 8.87 -10.37
N ALA A 95 5.42 8.60 -9.88
CA ALA A 95 6.52 8.18 -10.74
C ALA A 95 6.24 6.80 -11.36
N VAL A 96 6.54 6.66 -12.66
CA VAL A 96 6.54 5.37 -13.37
C VAL A 96 7.94 4.78 -13.32
N VAL A 97 8.07 3.56 -12.82
CA VAL A 97 9.38 2.88 -12.68
C VAL A 97 9.43 1.66 -13.58
N SER A 98 10.42 1.61 -14.48
CA SER A 98 10.69 0.43 -15.31
C SER A 98 11.55 -0.58 -14.55
N LEU A 99 11.09 -1.83 -14.48
CA LEU A 99 11.75 -2.93 -13.77
C LEU A 99 11.81 -4.18 -14.65
N ALA A 100 12.87 -4.97 -14.48
CA ALA A 100 12.93 -6.30 -15.08
C ALA A 100 11.79 -7.17 -14.54
N PRO A 101 11.23 -8.09 -15.35
CA PRO A 101 10.18 -9.01 -14.89
C PRO A 101 10.64 -9.82 -13.67
N GLY A 102 9.80 -9.93 -12.65
CA GLY A 102 10.15 -10.61 -11.41
C GLY A 102 9.34 -10.17 -10.19
N ARG A 103 9.74 -10.70 -9.02
CA ARG A 103 9.12 -10.41 -7.72
C ARG A 103 9.92 -9.37 -6.95
N TYR A 104 9.21 -8.40 -6.39
CA TYR A 104 9.77 -7.31 -5.59
C TYR A 104 8.90 -7.05 -4.37
N ASN A 105 9.44 -6.33 -3.40
CA ASN A 105 8.68 -5.76 -2.28
C ASN A 105 8.74 -4.24 -2.35
N VAL A 106 7.58 -3.60 -2.20
CA VAL A 106 7.43 -2.14 -2.16
C VAL A 106 7.08 -1.73 -0.75
N GLU A 107 7.92 -0.90 -0.13
CA GLU A 107 7.65 -0.29 1.17
C GLU A 107 7.21 1.16 0.96
N ALA A 108 5.95 1.45 1.26
CA ALA A 108 5.32 2.74 0.99
C ALA A 108 4.34 3.12 2.12
N ARG A 109 3.83 4.35 2.11
CA ARG A 109 2.75 4.76 3.01
C ARG A 109 1.38 4.52 2.38
N ALA A 110 0.44 4.03 3.17
CA ALA A 110 -0.99 3.93 2.85
C ALA A 110 -1.79 4.91 3.71
N ALA A 111 -2.78 5.55 3.10
CA ALA A 111 -3.49 6.70 3.68
C ALA A 111 -4.13 6.40 5.05
N ALA A 112 -4.56 5.15 5.29
CA ALA A 112 -5.21 4.74 6.54
C ALA A 112 -4.48 3.64 7.33
N SER A 113 -3.42 3.06 6.76
CA SER A 113 -2.68 1.95 7.39
C SER A 113 -1.25 2.33 7.77
N GLY A 114 -0.76 3.53 7.42
CA GLY A 114 0.61 3.93 7.71
C GLY A 114 1.61 3.22 6.79
N ALA A 115 2.75 2.80 7.32
CA ALA A 115 3.75 2.07 6.55
C ALA A 115 3.24 0.66 6.17
N VAL A 116 3.37 0.31 4.89
CA VAL A 116 2.96 -0.99 4.36
C VAL A 116 4.05 -1.58 3.46
N THR A 117 4.22 -2.89 3.49
CA THR A 117 5.03 -3.65 2.55
C THR A 117 4.10 -4.45 1.63
N VAL A 118 4.19 -4.18 0.33
CA VAL A 118 3.38 -4.80 -0.72
C VAL A 118 4.30 -5.66 -1.60
N PRO A 119 4.15 -6.99 -1.63
CA PRO A 119 4.79 -7.79 -2.66
C PRO A 119 4.18 -7.44 -4.01
N VAL A 120 5.01 -7.31 -5.03
CA VAL A 120 4.59 -7.02 -6.40
C VAL A 120 5.22 -7.98 -7.39
N MET A 121 4.46 -8.33 -8.43
CA MET A 121 4.91 -9.10 -9.58
C MET A 121 4.95 -8.21 -10.81
N ILE A 122 6.13 -8.06 -11.40
CA ILE A 122 6.32 -7.32 -12.64
C ILE A 122 6.37 -8.30 -13.81
N GLU A 123 5.59 -8.02 -14.85
CA GLU A 123 5.60 -8.76 -16.11
C GLU A 123 6.07 -7.85 -17.25
N ALA A 124 6.82 -8.40 -18.21
CA ALA A 124 7.32 -7.66 -19.36
C ALA A 124 6.18 -6.98 -20.14
N GLY A 125 6.39 -5.72 -20.50
CA GLY A 125 5.46 -4.93 -21.30
C GLY A 125 4.15 -4.56 -20.60
N LYS A 126 4.00 -4.82 -19.30
CA LYS A 126 2.77 -4.51 -18.55
C LYS A 126 3.03 -3.59 -17.37
N THR A 127 2.01 -2.83 -17.00
CA THR A 127 2.01 -1.96 -15.83
C THR A 127 1.33 -2.64 -14.65
N THR A 128 2.03 -2.66 -13.52
CA THR A 128 1.52 -3.07 -12.21
C THR A 128 1.24 -1.81 -11.40
N SER A 129 -0.02 -1.64 -10.97
CA SER A 129 -0.46 -0.45 -10.23
C SER A 129 -0.83 -0.82 -8.80
N VAL A 130 -0.24 -0.12 -7.83
CA VAL A 130 -0.53 -0.27 -6.40
C VAL A 130 -1.24 0.98 -5.89
N HIS A 131 -2.43 0.82 -5.32
CA HIS A 131 -3.32 1.91 -4.87
C HIS A 131 -3.40 1.95 -3.33
N LEU A 132 -2.66 2.86 -2.70
CA LEU A 132 -2.57 3.03 -1.24
C LEU A 132 -3.10 4.38 -0.76
N ASP A 133 -3.40 5.29 -1.69
CA ASP A 133 -3.95 6.63 -1.51
C ASP A 133 -5.48 6.67 -1.37
N ARG A 134 -6.14 5.52 -1.53
CA ARG A 134 -7.60 5.36 -1.64
C ARG A 134 -8.23 5.83 -2.96
N SER A 135 -7.44 5.91 -4.03
CA SER A 135 -7.96 5.98 -5.38
C SER A 135 -8.63 4.65 -5.79
N LYS A 136 -9.65 4.75 -6.64
CA LYS A 136 -10.31 3.57 -7.21
C LYS A 136 -9.43 2.97 -8.31
N LEU A 137 -9.47 1.64 -8.43
CA LEU A 137 -8.99 0.97 -9.63
C LEU A 137 -9.74 1.54 -10.86
N ALA A 138 -8.99 2.05 -11.84
CA ALA A 138 -9.52 2.67 -13.04
C ALA A 138 -9.49 1.68 -14.21
N ASP A 139 -10.42 0.73 -14.23
CA ASP A 139 -10.41 -0.35 -15.24
C ASP A 139 -11.76 -0.67 -15.87
N GLY A 140 -12.84 0.02 -15.48
CA GLY A 140 -14.14 -0.03 -16.17
C GLY A 140 -14.84 -1.40 -16.18
N ARG A 141 -14.26 -2.40 -15.50
CA ARG A 141 -14.76 -3.76 -15.35
C ARG A 141 -15.08 -4.01 -13.88
N GLN A 142 -16.13 -4.78 -13.60
CA GLN A 142 -16.41 -5.27 -12.26
C GLN A 142 -15.53 -6.50 -11.98
N PRO A 143 -14.49 -6.41 -11.13
CA PRO A 143 -13.60 -7.52 -10.83
C PRO A 143 -14.34 -8.57 -9.98
N SER A 144 -13.92 -9.82 -10.03
CA SER A 144 -14.28 -10.76 -8.97
C SER A 144 -13.41 -10.51 -7.73
N GLU A 145 -13.95 -10.77 -6.54
CA GLU A 145 -13.23 -10.57 -5.26
C GLU A 145 -11.91 -11.36 -5.19
N SER A 146 -11.83 -12.53 -5.83
CA SER A 146 -10.62 -13.35 -5.88
C SER A 146 -9.49 -12.75 -6.71
N GLU A 147 -9.79 -11.82 -7.62
CA GLU A 147 -8.81 -11.17 -8.50
C GLU A 147 -8.17 -9.93 -7.86
N LEU A 148 -8.58 -9.58 -6.65
CA LEU A 148 -8.14 -8.37 -5.97
C LEU A 148 -7.26 -8.69 -4.76
N VAL A 149 -6.36 -7.75 -4.46
CA VAL A 149 -5.59 -7.70 -3.22
C VAL A 149 -6.14 -6.56 -2.37
N ARG A 150 -6.29 -6.81 -1.07
CA ARG A 150 -6.84 -5.85 -0.12
C ARG A 150 -5.91 -5.65 1.07
N LEU A 151 -5.89 -4.43 1.60
CA LEU A 151 -5.33 -4.14 2.92
C LEU A 151 -6.22 -4.75 4.03
N PRO A 152 -5.70 -4.84 5.28
CA PRO A 152 -6.49 -5.31 6.43
C PRO A 152 -7.75 -4.47 6.71
N ASP A 153 -7.77 -3.21 6.28
CA ASP A 153 -8.93 -2.31 6.37
C ASP A 153 -9.97 -2.56 5.26
N GLY A 154 -9.73 -3.54 4.39
CA GLY A 154 -10.59 -3.91 3.28
C GLY A 154 -10.37 -3.10 2.01
N TRP A 155 -9.52 -2.07 2.02
CA TRP A 155 -9.25 -1.25 0.85
C TRP A 155 -8.57 -2.06 -0.26
N ILE A 156 -8.99 -1.89 -1.50
CA ILE A 156 -8.42 -2.58 -2.66
C ILE A 156 -7.12 -1.89 -3.06
N VAL A 157 -6.02 -2.63 -3.11
CA VAL A 157 -4.70 -2.09 -3.47
C VAL A 157 -4.25 -2.44 -4.87
N GLY A 158 -4.89 -3.40 -5.54
CA GLY A 158 -4.45 -3.82 -6.87
C GLY A 158 -5.02 -5.16 -7.30
N TRP A 159 -4.63 -5.55 -8.51
CA TRP A 159 -4.92 -6.86 -9.07
C TRP A 159 -4.01 -7.91 -8.44
N ARG A 160 -4.55 -9.08 -8.14
CA ARG A 160 -3.77 -10.23 -7.67
C ARG A 160 -2.85 -10.71 -8.79
N ALA A 161 -1.58 -10.93 -8.47
CA ALA A 161 -0.62 -11.52 -9.39
C ALA A 161 -1.01 -12.95 -9.78
N LYS A 162 -0.81 -13.29 -11.06
CA LYS A 162 -0.99 -14.66 -11.55
C LYS A 162 0.16 -15.52 -11.03
N GLY A 163 -0.15 -16.62 -10.34
CA GLY A 163 0.85 -17.59 -9.85
C GLY A 163 1.05 -17.61 -8.32
N ASP A 164 0.38 -16.75 -7.57
CA ASP A 164 0.40 -16.77 -6.09
C ASP A 164 -0.49 -17.90 -5.49
N GLY A 165 -1.08 -18.74 -6.34
CA GLY A 165 -1.92 -19.89 -5.96
C GLY A 165 -1.26 -21.26 -6.11
N GLU A 166 -0.01 -21.34 -6.61
CA GLU A 166 0.73 -22.60 -6.69
C GLU A 166 1.87 -22.61 -5.67
N ALA A 167 1.50 -22.86 -4.41
CA ALA A 167 2.44 -23.54 -3.52
C ALA A 167 2.59 -24.97 -4.05
N LYS A 168 3.75 -25.27 -4.65
CA LYS A 168 4.17 -26.63 -4.92
C LYS A 168 4.97 -27.16 -3.73
#